data_AF-A0A6B3CDG5-F1
#
_entry.id   AF-A0A6B3CDG5-F1
#
_cell.length_a   1.000
_cell.length_b   1.000
_cell.length_c   1.000
_cell.angle_alpha   90.00
_cell.angle_beta   90.00
_cell.angle_gamma   90.00
#
_symmetry.space_group_name_H-M   'P 1'
#
loop_
_entity.id
_entity.type
_entity.pdbx_description
1 polymer ?
#
loop_
_entity_poly.entity_id
_entity_poly.type
_entity_poly.pdbx_seq_one_letter_code
_entity_poly.pdbx_strand_id
1 'polypeptide(L)'
;LGSLADAWLASPSTALACLIALDIWAGIGFTAVLFAARLGSVPDELGEAAQLDGAGHWRTMWSVHFPVVRDYVGVVTMLQFLWTLFGSAQHVLLLTQGGPGTSSTTLSFLVYQKAFIAADLGYSQTVGVLLFLAGLVGLLTIRRVFRQNY
;
A
#
# COMPACT_ATOMS: atom_id res chain seq x y z
N LEU A 1 -10.82 -11.29 32.00
CA LEU A 1 -10.95 -10.91 30.57
C LEU A 1 -10.87 -9.40 30.34
N GLY A 2 -11.24 -8.53 31.30
CA GLY A 2 -11.19 -7.07 31.12
C GLY A 2 -9.80 -6.44 30.92
N SER A 3 -8.71 -7.09 31.33
CA SER A 3 -7.33 -6.60 31.12
C SER A 3 -6.68 -7.04 29.80
N LEU A 4 -7.33 -7.94 29.05
CA LEU A 4 -6.93 -8.33 27.68
C LEU A 4 -7.84 -7.71 26.62
N ALA A 5 -8.97 -7.15 27.05
CA ALA A 5 -9.88 -6.37 26.22
C ALA A 5 -9.38 -4.91 26.13
N ASP A 6 -8.12 -4.73 25.74
CA ASP A 6 -7.69 -3.40 25.31
C ASP A 6 -8.52 -3.05 24.09
N ALA A 7 -9.25 -1.94 24.17
CA ALA A 7 -10.07 -1.47 23.07
C ALA A 7 -9.14 -0.85 22.01
N TRP A 8 -8.55 -1.71 21.18
CA TRP A 8 -7.52 -1.37 20.19
C TRP A 8 -7.92 -0.24 19.24
N LEU A 9 -9.20 -0.17 18.86
CA LEU A 9 -9.76 0.92 18.04
C LEU A 9 -10.17 2.15 18.85
N ALA A 10 -10.33 2.03 20.18
CA ALA A 10 -10.73 3.13 21.05
C ALA A 10 -9.54 3.80 21.76
N SER A 11 -8.32 3.26 21.64
CA SER A 11 -7.10 3.88 22.13
C SER A 11 -6.39 4.69 21.03
N PRO A 12 -6.03 5.97 21.27
CA PRO A 12 -5.37 6.83 20.29
C PRO A 12 -4.04 6.30 19.78
N SER A 13 -3.31 5.54 20.61
CA SER A 13 -1.99 5.00 20.25
C SER A 13 -2.09 3.77 19.34
N THR A 14 -3.19 3.02 19.37
CA THR A 14 -3.34 1.75 18.66
C THR A 14 -4.28 1.82 17.46
N ALA A 15 -5.23 2.76 17.44
CA ALA A 15 -6.25 2.84 16.40
C ALA A 15 -5.67 2.93 14.98
N LEU A 16 -4.68 3.81 14.76
CA LEU A 16 -4.05 3.94 13.44
C LEU A 16 -3.26 2.68 13.04
N ALA A 17 -2.56 2.05 13.99
CA ALA A 17 -1.82 0.82 13.73
C ALA A 17 -2.75 -0.33 13.34
N CYS A 18 -3.92 -0.44 13.97
CA CYS A 18 -4.94 -1.41 13.60
C CYS A 18 -5.49 -1.17 12.19
N LEU A 19 -5.74 0.08 11.82
CA LEU A 19 -6.18 0.43 10.46
C LEU A 19 -5.11 0.08 9.42
N ILE A 20 -3.83 0.34 9.69
CA ILE A 20 -2.71 -0.03 8.82
C ILE A 20 -2.65 -1.56 8.65
N ALA A 21 -2.73 -2.31 9.75
CA ALA A 21 -2.71 -3.77 9.69
C ALA A 21 -3.88 -4.34 8.87
N LEU A 22 -5.07 -3.74 9.00
CA LEU A 22 -6.25 -4.12 8.22
C LEU A 22 -6.10 -3.79 6.73
N ASP A 23 -5.57 -2.61 6.39
CA ASP A 23 -5.31 -2.21 5.00
C ASP A 23 -4.30 -3.17 4.34
N ILE A 24 -3.22 -3.50 5.05
CA ILE A 24 -2.24 -4.50 4.61
C ILE A 24 -2.93 -5.84 4.37
N TRP A 25 -3.71 -6.32 5.34
CA TRP A 25 -4.43 -7.60 5.22
C TRP A 25 -5.35 -7.63 3.99
N ALA A 26 -6.11 -6.56 3.74
CA ALA A 26 -6.99 -6.45 2.59
C ALA A 26 -6.22 -6.47 1.25
N GLY A 27 -5.01 -5.89 1.21
CA GLY A 27 -4.18 -5.81 0.00
C GLY A 27 -3.36 -7.05 -0.34
N ILE A 28 -3.13 -7.96 0.62
CA ILE A 28 -2.24 -9.13 0.43
C ILE A 28 -2.71 -10.03 -0.71
N GLY A 29 -4.00 -10.38 -0.75
CA GLY A 29 -4.53 -11.32 -1.75
C GLY A 29 -4.36 -10.80 -3.18
N PHE A 30 -4.71 -9.53 -3.41
CA PHE A 30 -4.54 -8.90 -4.72
C PHE A 30 -3.07 -8.82 -5.15
N THR A 31 -2.20 -8.43 -4.22
CA THR A 31 -0.74 -8.34 -4.48
C THR A 31 -0.14 -9.70 -4.82
N ALA A 32 -0.54 -10.75 -4.10
CA ALA A 32 -0.08 -12.12 -4.35
C ALA A 32 -0.45 -12.61 -5.75
N VAL A 33 -1.69 -12.35 -6.20
CA VAL A 33 -2.15 -12.73 -7.55
C VAL A 33 -1.35 -12.00 -8.63
N LEU A 34 -1.10 -10.70 -8.47
CA LEU A 34 -0.28 -9.93 -9.41
C LEU A 34 1.13 -10.49 -9.54
N PHE A 35 1.80 -10.76 -8.40
CA PHE A 35 3.14 -11.35 -8.42
C PHE A 35 3.16 -12.76 -8.99
N ALA A 36 2.17 -13.60 -8.68
CA ALA A 36 2.07 -14.94 -9.24
C ALA A 36 1.91 -14.90 -10.76
N ALA A 37 1.06 -14.00 -11.28
CA ALA A 37 0.88 -13.82 -12.73
C ALA A 37 2.18 -13.38 -13.42
N ARG A 38 2.95 -12.46 -12.82
CA ARG A 38 4.22 -12.03 -13.41
C ARG A 38 5.30 -13.10 -13.31
N LEU A 39 5.45 -13.75 -12.16
CA LEU A 39 6.44 -14.81 -11.97
C LEU A 39 6.18 -15.99 -12.91
N GLY A 40 4.90 -16.35 -13.13
CA GLY A 40 4.52 -17.39 -14.10
C GLY A 40 4.77 -17.02 -15.57
N SER A 41 5.09 -15.76 -15.88
CA SER A 41 5.51 -15.34 -17.23
C SER A 41 7.03 -15.35 -17.44
N VAL A 42 7.81 -15.65 -16.39
CA VAL A 42 9.27 -15.76 -16.49
C VAL A 42 9.61 -17.11 -17.12
N PRO A 43 10.44 -17.17 -18.17
CA PRO A 43 10.83 -18.44 -18.80
C PRO A 43 11.52 -19.40 -17.82
N ASP A 44 11.11 -20.67 -17.82
CA ASP A 44 11.63 -21.71 -16.93
C ASP A 44 13.13 -21.99 -17.17
N GLU A 45 13.62 -21.76 -18.39
CA GLU A 45 15.03 -21.91 -18.79
C GLU A 45 16.00 -21.12 -17.89
N LEU A 46 15.58 -19.96 -17.36
CA LEU A 46 16.38 -19.17 -16.43
C LEU A 46 16.59 -19.90 -15.09
N GLY A 47 15.57 -20.63 -14.64
CA GLY A 47 15.63 -21.44 -13.43
C GLY A 47 16.48 -22.69 -13.62
N GLU A 48 16.36 -23.34 -14.78
CA GLU A 48 17.17 -24.52 -15.14
C GLU A 48 18.65 -24.17 -15.28
N ALA A 49 18.98 -23.08 -15.97
CA ALA A 49 20.35 -22.59 -16.10
C ALA A 49 20.97 -22.28 -14.72
N ALA A 50 20.21 -21.63 -13.84
CA ALA A 50 20.68 -21.36 -12.48
C ALA A 50 20.96 -22.63 -11.67
N GLN A 51 20.15 -23.68 -11.86
CA GLN A 51 20.37 -24.98 -11.21
C GLN A 51 21.62 -25.69 -11.75
N LEU A 52 21.88 -25.60 -13.06
CA LEU A 52 23.13 -26.10 -13.67
C LEU A 52 24.36 -25.36 -13.10
N ASP A 53 24.24 -24.07 -12.81
CA ASP A 53 25.26 -23.26 -12.12
C ASP A 53 25.35 -23.53 -10.61
N GLY A 54 24.60 -24.50 -10.07
CA GLY A 54 24.62 -24.88 -8.66
C GLY A 54 23.86 -23.92 -7.73
N ALA A 55 22.99 -23.05 -8.26
CA ALA A 55 22.16 -22.18 -7.43
C ALA A 55 21.00 -22.96 -6.79
N GLY A 56 20.90 -22.92 -5.47
CA GLY A 56 19.73 -23.43 -4.74
C GLY A 56 18.51 -22.50 -4.84
N HIS A 57 17.32 -23.02 -4.50
CA HIS A 57 16.03 -22.31 -4.62
C HIS A 57 16.02 -20.85 -4.14
N TRP A 58 16.62 -20.57 -2.97
CA TRP A 58 16.65 -19.20 -2.42
C TRP A 58 17.54 -18.26 -3.25
N ARG A 59 18.68 -18.76 -3.74
CA ARG A 59 19.58 -18.00 -4.60
C ARG A 59 18.93 -17.72 -5.94
N THR A 60 18.26 -18.71 -6.54
CA THR A 60 17.52 -18.56 -7.80
C THR A 60 16.39 -17.53 -7.68
N MET A 61 15.61 -17.57 -6.59
CA MET A 61 14.54 -16.60 -6.36
C MET A 61 15.07 -15.16 -6.30
N TRP A 62 16.07 -14.91 -5.45
CA TRP A 62 16.55 -13.53 -5.20
C TRP A 62 17.55 -13.00 -6.22
N SER A 63 18.32 -13.88 -6.88
CA SER A 63 19.38 -13.48 -7.82
C SER A 63 18.98 -13.61 -9.30
N VAL A 64 17.91 -14.36 -9.60
CA VAL A 64 17.45 -14.59 -10.99
C VAL A 64 16.04 -14.05 -11.19
N HIS A 65 15.05 -14.59 -10.47
CA HIS A 65 13.65 -14.18 -10.69
C HIS A 65 13.39 -12.74 -10.24
N PHE A 66 13.82 -12.36 -9.02
CA PHE A 66 13.54 -11.04 -8.45
C PHE A 66 14.10 -9.88 -9.29
N PRO A 67 15.37 -9.91 -9.78
CA PRO A 67 15.88 -8.87 -10.68
C PRO A 67 15.10 -8.77 -11.99
N VAL A 68 14.70 -9.90 -12.58
CA VAL A 68 13.93 -9.94 -13.84
C VAL A 68 12.54 -9.31 -13.69
N VAL A 69 11.91 -9.48 -12.53
CA VAL A 69 10.57 -8.91 -12.25
C VAL A 69 10.62 -7.57 -11.51
N ARG A 70 11.79 -6.98 -11.27
CA ARG A 70 11.96 -5.75 -10.48
C ARG A 70 11.09 -4.59 -10.98
N ASP A 71 10.93 -4.44 -12.29
CA ASP A 71 10.10 -3.35 -12.84
C ASP A 71 8.63 -3.54 -12.52
N TYR A 72 8.20 -4.80 -12.54
CA TYR A 72 6.85 -5.16 -12.16
C TYR A 72 6.61 -4.90 -10.66
N VAL A 73 7.62 -5.12 -9.80
CA VAL A 73 7.55 -4.73 -8.38
C VAL A 73 7.22 -3.23 -8.27
N GLY A 74 7.91 -2.37 -9.04
CA GLY A 74 7.66 -0.93 -9.04
C GLY A 74 6.22 -0.56 -9.43
N VAL A 75 5.67 -1.24 -10.44
CA VAL A 75 4.26 -1.06 -10.86
C VAL A 75 3.28 -1.48 -9.77
N VAL A 76 3.49 -2.65 -9.16
CA VAL A 76 2.63 -3.16 -8.09
C VAL A 76 2.71 -2.26 -6.85
N THR A 77 3.91 -1.80 -6.49
CA THR A 77 4.11 -0.85 -5.38
C THR A 77 3.40 0.47 -5.64
N MET A 78 3.47 0.99 -6.87
CA MET A 78 2.73 2.20 -7.26
C MET A 78 1.22 2.01 -7.13
N LEU A 79 0.70 0.86 -7.58
CA LEU A 79 -0.73 0.55 -7.48
C LEU A 79 -1.19 0.47 -6.02
N GLN A 80 -0.43 -0.21 -5.17
CA GLN A 80 -0.72 -0.30 -3.73
C GLN A 80 -0.61 1.05 -3.02
N PHE A 81 0.39 1.87 -3.39
CA PHE A 81 0.53 3.21 -2.85
C PHE A 81 -0.71 4.08 -3.15
N LEU A 82 -1.19 4.06 -4.40
CA LEU A 82 -2.41 4.78 -4.78
C LEU A 82 -3.64 4.24 -4.05
N TRP A 83 -3.76 2.91 -3.93
CA TRP A 83 -4.84 2.26 -3.19
C TRP A 83 -4.90 2.76 -1.75
N THR A 84 -3.80 2.72 -1.00
CA THR A 84 -3.76 3.19 0.39
C THR A 84 -3.99 4.70 0.49
N LEU A 85 -3.38 5.49 -0.39
CA LEU A 85 -3.47 6.96 -0.34
C LEU A 85 -4.91 7.46 -0.48
N PHE A 86 -5.67 6.91 -1.43
CA PHE A 86 -7.05 7.34 -1.71
C PHE A 86 -8.10 6.48 -0.99
N GLY A 87 -7.87 5.18 -0.84
CA GLY A 87 -8.81 4.20 -0.26
C GLY A 87 -8.84 4.19 1.27
N SER A 88 -7.83 4.74 1.95
CA SER A 88 -7.78 4.79 3.42
C SER A 88 -8.98 5.47 4.07
N ALA A 89 -9.64 6.41 3.39
CA ALA A 89 -10.85 7.08 3.89
C ALA A 89 -11.97 6.09 4.25
N GLN A 90 -12.15 5.03 3.47
CA GLN A 90 -13.19 4.03 3.69
C GLN A 90 -12.93 3.26 5.00
N HIS A 91 -11.70 2.81 5.22
CA HIS A 91 -11.32 2.11 6.45
C HIS A 91 -11.53 2.98 7.69
N VAL A 92 -11.10 4.25 7.62
CA VAL A 92 -11.29 5.22 8.70
C VAL A 92 -12.78 5.43 8.96
N LEU A 93 -13.57 5.71 7.92
CA LEU A 93 -15.00 5.98 8.03
C LEU A 93 -15.77 4.81 8.65
N LEU A 94 -15.53 3.59 8.20
CA LEU A 94 -16.27 2.40 8.64
C LEU A 94 -15.92 1.97 10.06
N LEU A 95 -14.66 2.12 10.48
CA LEU A 95 -14.16 1.49 11.70
C LEU A 95 -13.96 2.46 12.86
N THR A 96 -13.68 3.73 12.58
CA THR A 96 -13.24 4.69 13.61
C THR A 96 -13.91 6.05 13.51
N GLN A 97 -14.47 6.40 12.35
CA GLN A 97 -14.99 7.73 12.03
C GLN A 97 -13.98 8.88 12.32
N GLY A 98 -12.68 8.59 12.19
CA GLY A 98 -11.59 9.55 12.46
C GLY A 98 -11.10 9.57 13.91
N GLY A 99 -11.72 8.79 14.80
CA GLY A 99 -11.40 8.72 16.22
C GLY A 99 -10.39 7.62 16.62
N PRO A 100 -10.06 7.54 17.92
CA PRO A 100 -10.48 8.43 19.01
C PRO A 100 -9.86 9.84 18.92
N GLY A 101 -10.69 10.88 19.06
CA GLY A 101 -10.28 12.26 18.76
C GLY A 101 -10.03 12.44 17.27
N THR A 102 -8.77 12.70 16.88
CA THR A 102 -8.32 12.81 15.48
C THR A 102 -7.20 11.81 15.13
N SER A 103 -6.94 10.81 15.98
CA SER A 103 -5.73 9.98 15.89
C SER A 103 -5.69 9.05 14.67
N SER A 104 -6.84 8.73 14.07
CA SER A 104 -6.94 7.91 12.86
C SER A 104 -7.29 8.71 11.61
N THR A 105 -7.34 10.05 11.71
CA THR A 105 -7.75 10.91 10.59
C THR A 105 -6.67 10.92 9.50
N THR A 106 -7.04 10.46 8.31
CA THR A 106 -6.20 10.54 7.10
C THR A 106 -6.59 11.75 6.25
N LEU A 107 -5.69 12.18 5.35
CA LEU A 107 -5.98 13.27 4.39
C LEU A 107 -7.19 12.94 3.51
N SER A 108 -7.29 11.70 3.03
CA SER A 108 -8.42 11.21 2.25
C SER A 108 -9.73 11.25 3.04
N PHE A 109 -9.72 10.89 4.33
CA PHE A 109 -10.87 11.02 5.20
C PHE A 109 -11.26 12.48 5.46
N LEU A 110 -10.29 13.37 5.59
CA LEU A 110 -10.54 14.81 5.77
C LEU A 110 -11.24 15.43 4.56
N VAL A 111 -10.86 15.03 3.34
CA VAL A 111 -11.58 15.42 2.11
C VAL A 111 -13.04 15.01 2.18
N TYR A 112 -13.31 13.76 2.58
CA TYR A 112 -14.66 13.23 2.73
C TYR A 112 -15.46 14.03 3.78
N GLN A 113 -14.90 14.21 4.97
CA GLN A 113 -15.55 14.93 6.06
C GLN A 113 -15.90 16.37 5.65
N LYS A 114 -14.98 17.06 4.96
CA LYS A 114 -15.19 18.46 4.58
C LYS A 114 -16.16 18.62 3.41
N ALA A 115 -16.09 17.74 2.41
CA ALA A 115 -17.00 17.80 1.27
C ALA A 115 -18.43 17.39 1.62
N PHE A 116 -18.60 16.28 2.34
CA PHE A 116 -19.91 15.63 2.47
C PHE A 116 -20.59 15.85 3.82
N ILE A 117 -19.83 16.11 4.89
CA ILE A 117 -20.40 16.33 6.23
C ILE A 117 -20.49 17.84 6.52
N ALA A 118 -19.39 18.56 6.35
CA ALA A 118 -19.34 20.01 6.65
C ALA A 118 -19.85 20.89 5.50
N ALA A 119 -20.04 20.33 4.30
CA ALA A 119 -20.37 21.07 3.07
C ALA A 119 -19.40 22.21 2.72
N ASP A 120 -18.15 22.13 3.21
CA ASP A 120 -17.08 23.08 2.93
C ASP A 120 -16.26 22.58 1.73
N LEU A 121 -16.80 22.86 0.54
CA LEU A 121 -16.22 22.43 -0.72
C LEU A 121 -14.86 23.10 -1.00
N GLY A 122 -14.69 24.37 -0.60
CA GLY A 122 -13.44 25.10 -0.81
C GLY A 122 -12.28 24.50 -0.02
N TYR A 123 -12.52 24.19 1.25
CA TYR A 123 -11.53 23.51 2.07
C TYR A 123 -11.24 22.09 1.56
N SER A 124 -12.29 21.33 1.22
CA SER A 124 -12.12 19.96 0.71
C SER A 124 -11.29 19.91 -0.58
N GLN A 125 -11.53 20.83 -1.52
CA GLN A 125 -10.74 20.92 -2.75
C GLN A 125 -9.27 21.25 -2.47
N THR A 126 -9.00 22.14 -1.50
CA THR A 126 -7.62 22.47 -1.09
C THR A 126 -6.87 21.24 -0.58
N VAL A 127 -7.51 20.45 0.30
CA VAL A 127 -6.93 19.20 0.79
C VAL A 127 -6.79 18.17 -0.34
N GLY A 128 -7.75 18.11 -1.27
CA GLY A 128 -7.69 17.24 -2.44
C GLY A 128 -6.49 17.53 -3.34
N VAL A 129 -6.17 18.81 -3.58
CA VAL A 129 -4.97 19.21 -4.31
C VAL A 129 -3.70 18.80 -3.57
N LEU A 130 -3.65 18.98 -2.24
CA LEU A 130 -2.51 18.50 -1.44
C LEU A 130 -2.33 16.99 -1.52
N LEU A 131 -3.44 16.24 -1.47
CA LEU A 131 -3.42 14.78 -1.61
C LEU A 131 -2.92 14.36 -3.01
N PHE A 132 -3.35 15.06 -4.06
CA PHE A 132 -2.85 14.85 -5.41
C PHE A 132 -1.34 15.13 -5.53
N LEU A 133 -0.86 16.23 -4.95
CA LEU A 133 0.56 16.56 -4.94
C LEU A 133 1.38 15.52 -4.17
N ALA A 134 0.89 15.06 -3.01
CA ALA A 134 1.53 13.98 -2.27
C ALA A 134 1.59 12.68 -3.10
N GLY A 135 0.51 12.36 -3.82
CA GLY A 135 0.46 11.25 -4.76
C GLY A 135 1.47 11.39 -5.91
N LEU A 136 1.61 12.59 -6.49
CA LEU A 136 2.57 12.87 -7.56
C LEU A 136 4.01 12.72 -7.05
N VAL A 137 4.32 13.23 -5.87
CA VAL A 137 5.63 13.06 -5.24
C VAL A 137 5.92 11.58 -5.01
N GLY A 138 4.97 10.82 -4.46
CA GLY A 138 5.09 9.37 -4.26
C GLY A 138 5.29 8.60 -5.56
N LEU A 139 4.57 8.96 -6.62
CA LEU A 139 4.74 8.40 -7.95
C LEU A 139 6.16 8.63 -8.48
N LEU A 140 6.66 9.87 -8.38
CA LEU A 140 7.99 10.23 -8.86
C LEU A 140 9.10 9.54 -8.05
N THR A 141 8.94 9.39 -6.73
CA THR A 141 9.92 8.69 -5.89
C THR A 141 9.96 7.21 -6.22
N ILE A 142 8.80 6.53 -6.30
CA ILE A 142 8.72 5.11 -6.69
C ILE A 142 9.34 4.92 -8.08
N ARG A 143 8.93 5.73 -9.06
CA ARG A 143 9.50 5.67 -10.42
C ARG A 143 11.00 5.87 -10.44
N ARG A 144 11.54 6.78 -9.61
CA ARG A 144 12.99 7.02 -9.52
C ARG A 144 13.75 5.83 -8.93
N VAL A 145 13.20 5.16 -7.92
CA VAL A 145 13.81 3.99 -7.26
C VAL A 145 13.82 2.76 -8.18
N PHE A 146 12.74 2.58 -8.95
CA PHE A 146 12.57 1.44 -9.86
C PHE A 146 12.94 1.74 -11.32
N ARG A 147 13.57 2.89 -11.62
CA ARG A 147 14.03 3.20 -12.99
C ARG A 147 15.19 2.27 -13.37
N GLN A 148 15.02 1.46 -14.41
CA GLN A 148 16.14 0.74 -15.01
C GLN A 148 17.02 1.73 -15.80
N ASN A 149 18.27 1.86 -15.39
CA ASN A 149 19.30 2.42 -16.25
C ASN A 149 19.74 1.27 -17.16
N TYR A 150 19.14 1.19 -18.35
CA TYR A 150 19.72 0.45 -19.48
C TYR A 150 20.85 1.28 -20.08
#